data_AF-A0A560LCE7-F1
#
_entry.id   AF-A0A560LCE7-F1
#
_cell.length_a   1.000
_cell.length_b   1.000
_cell.length_c   1.000
_cell.angle_alpha   90.00
_cell.angle_beta   90.00
_cell.angle_gamma   90.00
#
_symmetry.space_group_name_H-M   'P 1'
#
loop_
_entity.id
_entity.type
_entity.pdbx_description
1 polymer ?
#
loop_
_entity_poly.entity_id
_entity_poly.type
_entity_poly.pdbx_seq_one_letter_code
_entity_poly.pdbx_strand_id
1 'polypeptide(L)'
;MYRFAVLVTAPLAGTTWAAAETIDVKYYGKMDLAPFACTDVSRSSFINRACYDKSKQLMLVQLRSVYYPYCEMPAAVFEAFLAAPSMAAIQ
;
A
#
# COMPACT_ATOMS: atom_id res chain seq x y z
N MET A 1 22.45 -22.65 -38.19
CA MET A 1 22.37 -23.17 -36.81
C MET A 1 21.97 -22.00 -35.91
N TYR A 2 20.76 -22.06 -35.36
CA TYR A 2 19.98 -20.95 -34.78
C TYR A 2 20.44 -20.65 -33.35
N ARG A 3 20.80 -19.40 -33.04
CA ARG A 3 20.92 -18.92 -31.65
C ARG A 3 20.35 -17.51 -31.53
N PHE A 4 19.02 -17.40 -31.66
CA PHE A 4 18.30 -16.25 -31.12
C PHE A 4 18.32 -16.37 -29.59
N ALA A 5 19.20 -15.62 -28.95
CA ALA A 5 19.17 -15.42 -27.51
C ALA A 5 17.98 -14.51 -27.17
N VAL A 6 16.82 -15.12 -26.91
CA VAL A 6 15.64 -14.40 -26.42
C VAL A 6 15.87 -14.14 -24.93
N LEU A 7 16.30 -12.92 -24.61
CA LEU A 7 16.33 -12.39 -23.24
C LEU A 7 14.89 -12.15 -22.79
N VAL A 8 14.30 -13.14 -22.13
CA VAL A 8 13.00 -13.01 -21.45
C VAL A 8 13.24 -12.20 -20.18
N THR A 9 13.23 -10.87 -20.30
CA THR A 9 13.07 -9.99 -19.14
C THR A 9 11.62 -10.09 -18.67
N ALA A 10 11.37 -10.99 -17.73
CA ALA A 10 10.08 -11.11 -17.06
C ALA A 10 9.82 -9.86 -16.21
N PRO A 11 8.80 -9.03 -16.50
CA PRO A 11 8.39 -8.00 -15.56
C PRO A 11 7.73 -8.72 -14.39
N LEU A 12 8.39 -8.72 -13.23
CA LEU A 12 7.74 -8.95 -11.93
C LEU A 12 6.83 -7.75 -11.65
N ALA A 13 5.75 -7.62 -12.41
CA ALA A 13 4.67 -6.72 -12.07
C ALA A 13 4.00 -7.31 -10.83
N GLY A 14 4.35 -6.81 -9.66
CA GLY A 14 3.62 -7.08 -8.43
C GLY A 14 2.16 -6.71 -8.68
N THR A 15 1.31 -7.72 -8.85
CA THR A 15 -0.13 -7.56 -8.87
C THR A 15 -0.54 -7.06 -7.50
N THR A 16 -0.57 -5.74 -7.31
CA THR A 16 -1.31 -5.11 -6.22
C THR A 16 -2.76 -5.40 -6.50
N TRP A 17 -3.25 -6.53 -5.99
CA TRP A 17 -4.65 -6.89 -6.05
C TRP A 17 -5.36 -5.89 -5.14
N ALA A 18 -5.73 -4.73 -5.70
CA ALA A 18 -6.66 -3.80 -5.10
C ALA A 18 -8.02 -4.51 -5.13
N ALA A 19 -8.20 -5.43 -4.17
CA ALA A 19 -9.49 -6.02 -3.93
C ALA A 19 -10.42 -4.86 -3.56
N ALA A 20 -11.53 -4.74 -4.28
CA ALA A 20 -12.61 -3.81 -3.97
C ALA A 20 -13.25 -4.27 -2.65
N GLU A 21 -12.55 -4.02 -1.55
CA GLU A 21 -12.94 -4.36 -0.21
C GLU A 21 -13.57 -3.11 0.41
N THR A 22 -14.75 -3.25 0.99
CA THR A 22 -15.32 -2.19 1.83
C THR A 22 -14.82 -2.41 3.25
N ILE A 23 -13.97 -1.52 3.75
CA ILE A 23 -13.43 -1.59 5.11
C ILE A 23 -14.09 -0.58 6.03
N ASP A 24 -14.09 -0.90 7.32
CA ASP A 24 -14.43 0.08 8.35
C ASP A 24 -13.19 0.88 8.72
N VAL A 25 -13.21 2.17 8.36
CA VAL A 25 -12.18 3.14 8.68
C VAL A 25 -12.59 3.88 9.93
N LYS A 26 -11.71 3.88 10.93
CA LYS A 26 -11.96 4.57 12.19
C LYS A 26 -12.30 6.04 11.93
N TYR A 27 -13.40 6.51 12.52
CA TYR A 27 -13.95 7.87 12.37
C TYR A 27 -14.66 8.22 11.04
N TYR A 28 -14.54 7.39 10.00
CA TYR A 28 -15.18 7.62 8.70
C TYR A 28 -16.25 6.56 8.36
N GLY A 29 -16.24 5.42 9.06
CA GLY A 29 -17.12 4.30 8.80
C GLY A 29 -16.69 3.52 7.55
N LYS A 30 -17.67 3.00 6.81
CA LYS A 30 -17.40 2.15 5.65
C LYS A 30 -16.81 2.96 4.49
N MET A 31 -15.64 2.54 4.02
CA MET A 31 -14.94 3.14 2.89
C MET A 31 -14.55 2.07 1.88
N ASP A 32 -14.72 2.40 0.61
CA ASP A 32 -14.32 1.53 -0.49
C ASP A 32 -12.82 1.64 -0.77
N LEU A 33 -12.13 0.51 -0.81
CA LEU A 33 -10.69 0.43 -1.08
C LEU A 33 -10.32 0.37 -2.56
N ALA A 34 -11.28 0.26 -3.49
CA ALA A 34 -10.96 0.18 -4.91
C ALA A 34 -10.09 1.33 -5.44
N PRO A 35 -10.23 2.60 -4.99
CA PRO A 35 -9.35 3.67 -5.45
C PRO A 35 -7.97 3.67 -4.76
N PHE A 36 -7.74 2.84 -3.75
CA PHE A 36 -6.50 2.82 -2.99
C PHE A 36 -5.52 1.78 -3.52
N ALA A 37 -4.25 2.18 -3.68
CA ALA A 37 -3.16 1.27 -3.92
C ALA A 37 -2.68 0.68 -2.58
N CYS A 38 -3.01 -0.58 -2.32
CA CYS A 38 -2.65 -1.28 -1.09
C CYS A 38 -1.37 -2.10 -1.22
N THR A 39 -0.57 -2.06 -0.16
CA THR A 39 0.64 -2.85 0.03
C THR A 39 0.52 -3.60 1.36
N ASP A 40 0.57 -4.93 1.31
CA ASP A 40 0.65 -5.76 2.52
C ASP A 40 2.05 -5.69 3.12
N VAL A 41 2.11 -5.53 4.44
CA VAL A 41 3.34 -5.33 5.21
C VAL A 41 3.52 -6.52 6.13
N SER A 42 4.39 -7.46 5.75
CA SER A 42 4.70 -8.65 6.56
C SER A 42 5.82 -8.43 7.58
N ARG A 43 6.60 -7.35 7.44
CA ARG A 43 7.76 -7.05 8.29
C ARG A 43 7.41 -6.39 9.63
N SER A 44 6.14 -6.08 9.88
CA SER A 44 5.65 -5.45 11.11
C SER A 44 4.57 -6.31 11.74
N SER A 45 4.64 -6.50 13.06
CA SER A 45 3.56 -7.14 13.84
C SER A 45 2.44 -6.16 14.21
N PHE A 46 2.63 -4.86 13.91
CA PHE A 46 1.71 -3.79 14.28
C PHE A 46 0.94 -3.24 13.08
N ILE A 47 1.59 -3.18 11.91
CA ILE A 47 1.01 -2.70 10.65
C ILE A 47 0.94 -3.87 9.69
N ASN A 48 -0.27 -4.26 9.33
CA ASN A 48 -0.53 -5.40 8.46
C ASN A 48 -0.61 -4.98 6.99
N ARG A 49 -1.15 -3.77 6.75
CA ARG A 49 -1.42 -3.25 5.41
C ARG A 49 -1.36 -1.74 5.40
N ALA A 50 -0.88 -1.16 4.32
CA ALA A 50 -0.88 0.26 4.07
C ALA A 50 -1.44 0.54 2.68
N CYS A 51 -2.41 1.43 2.60
CA CYS A 51 -3.14 1.76 1.38
C CYS A 51 -3.05 3.26 1.13
N TYR A 52 -2.93 3.66 -0.14
CA TYR A 52 -2.79 5.07 -0.49
C TYR A 52 -3.61 5.44 -1.71
N ASP A 53 -4.39 6.50 -1.59
CA ASP A 53 -5.11 7.14 -2.70
C ASP A 53 -4.34 8.40 -3.12
N LYS A 54 -3.71 8.33 -4.29
CA LYS A 54 -2.98 9.45 -4.90
C LYS A 54 -3.88 10.64 -5.24
N SER A 55 -5.14 10.39 -5.57
CA SER A 55 -6.09 11.43 -5.98
C SER A 55 -6.54 12.28 -4.80
N LYS A 56 -6.66 11.65 -3.62
CA LYS A 56 -7.09 12.32 -2.38
C LYS A 56 -5.95 12.60 -1.41
N GLN A 57 -4.73 12.17 -1.72
CA GLN A 57 -3.58 12.20 -0.80
C GLN A 57 -3.94 11.59 0.56
N LEU A 58 -4.68 10.48 0.52
CA LEU A 58 -5.22 9.82 1.70
C LEU A 58 -4.51 8.50 1.89
N MET A 59 -3.82 8.35 3.03
CA MET A 59 -3.18 7.12 3.43
C MET A 59 -4.04 6.42 4.48
N LEU A 60 -4.37 5.14 4.26
CA LEU A 60 -5.01 4.28 5.24
C LEU A 60 -4.00 3.25 5.73
N VAL A 61 -3.80 3.18 7.04
CA VAL A 61 -2.91 2.18 7.65
C VAL A 61 -3.73 1.23 8.49
N GLN A 62 -3.61 -0.07 8.21
CA GLN A 62 -4.24 -1.11 9.00
C GLN A 62 -3.34 -1.45 10.19
N LEU A 63 -3.78 -1.02 11.38
CA LEU A 63 -3.16 -1.38 12.64
C LEU A 63 -3.95 -2.55 13.22
N ARG A 64 -3.35 -3.75 13.20
CA ARG A 64 -4.00 -5.03 13.53
C ARG A 64 -5.24 -5.30 12.65
N SER A 65 -6.41 -4.81 13.07
CA SER A 65 -7.69 -4.99 12.38
C SER A 65 -8.47 -3.68 12.20
N VAL A 66 -7.88 -2.54 12.59
CA VAL A 66 -8.51 -1.23 12.49
C VAL A 66 -7.77 -0.38 11.48
N TYR A 67 -8.50 0.24 10.55
CA TYR A 67 -7.93 1.16 9.58
C TYR A 67 -7.92 2.58 10.12
N TYR A 68 -6.76 3.21 10.09
CA TYR A 68 -6.55 4.60 10.49
C TYR A 68 -6.32 5.47 9.26
N PRO A 69 -7.12 6.53 9.06
CA PRO A 69 -6.93 7.47 7.98
C PRO A 69 -5.93 8.57 8.34
N TYR A 70 -5.08 8.90 7.38
CA TYR A 70 -4.13 10.01 7.41
C TYR A 70 -4.33 10.84 6.15
N CYS A 71 -4.97 11.99 6.32
CA CYS A 71 -5.27 12.93 5.24
C CYS A 71 -4.04 13.77 4.89
N GLU A 72 -4.04 14.36 3.69
CA GLU A 72 -3.03 15.32 3.23
C GLU A 72 -1.60 14.75 3.22
N MET A 73 -1.46 13.44 3.07
CA MET A 73 -0.17 12.77 3.02
C MET A 73 0.40 12.83 1.59
N PRO A 74 1.54 13.50 1.36
CA PRO A 74 2.19 13.49 0.05
C PRO A 74 2.62 12.08 -0.34
N ALA A 75 2.59 11.77 -1.64
CA ALA A 75 3.01 10.46 -2.14
C ALA A 75 4.44 10.13 -1.71
N ALA A 76 5.35 11.11 -1.69
CA ALA A 76 6.72 10.93 -1.22
C ALA A 76 6.80 10.45 0.24
N VAL A 77 5.90 10.91 1.11
CA VAL A 77 5.84 10.48 2.52
C VAL A 77 5.33 9.05 2.61
N PHE A 78 4.33 8.68 1.80
CA PHE A 78 3.85 7.30 1.73
C PHE A 78 4.94 6.33 1.26
N GLU A 79 5.69 6.68 0.21
CA GLU A 79 6.81 5.87 -0.29
C GLU A 79 7.92 5.77 0.76
N ALA A 80 8.27 6.87 1.42
CA ALA A 80 9.25 6.87 2.51
C ALA A 80 8.80 5.98 3.68
N PHE A 81 7.52 6.03 4.04
CA PHE A 81 6.91 5.16 5.05
C PHE A 81 7.01 3.68 4.65
N LEU A 82 6.72 3.35 3.38
CA LEU A 82 6.89 1.98 2.86
C LEU A 82 8.35 1.54 2.73
N ALA A 83 9.30 2.45 2.64
CA ALA A 83 10.74 2.15 2.63
C ALA A 83 11.36 2.11 4.03
N ALA A 84 10.70 2.67 5.04
CA ALA A 84 11.25 2.80 6.39
C ALA A 84 11.49 1.42 7.05
N PRO A 85 12.64 1.24 7.74
CA PRO A 85 12.97 -0.01 8.44
C PRO A 85 12.04 -0.25 9.65
N SER A 86 11.49 0.81 10.22
CA SER A 86 10.42 0.76 11.21
C SER A 86 9.31 1.72 10.79
N MET A 87 8.10 1.17 10.64
CA MET A 87 6.94 1.94 10.17
C MET A 87 6.44 2.98 11.18
N ALA A 88 6.87 2.90 12.45
CA ALA A 88 6.55 3.89 13.48
C ALA A 88 7.54 5.07 13.53
N ALA A 89 8.67 4.97 12.83
CA ALA A 89 9.68 6.01 12.76
C ALA A 89 9.51 6.78 11.46
N ILE A 90 8.71 7.83 11.50
CA ILE A 90 8.70 8.86 10.46
C ILE A 90 9.66 9.93 10.98
N GLN A 91 10.77 10.16 10.30
CA GLN A 91 11.83 11.08 10.71
C GLN A 91 11.79 12.36 9.87
#